data_AF-A0A1D8B3T3-F1
#
_entry.id   AF-A0A1D8B3T3-F1
#
_cell.length_a   1.000
_cell.length_b   1.000
_cell.length_c   1.000
_cell.angle_alpha   90.00
_cell.angle_beta   90.00
_cell.angle_gamma   90.00
#
_symmetry.space_group_name_H-M   'P 1'
#
loop_
_entity.id
_entity.type
_entity.pdbx_description
1 polymer ?
#
loop_
_entity_poly.entity_id
_entity_poly.type
_entity_poly.pdbx_seq_one_letter_code
_entity_poly.pdbx_strand_id
1 'polypeptide(L)'
;MTTDRFGPGADDPLEEIYSLIESLKTMTDSLHEEFDDSEEDTDWRDEWAVSARHGDYGDDWRIIQRRIDREETTMDAVLMGEDQSPEAIRIRQTSEENLSRFEDDLDDEEKEHLDSLRDELSGAAQDLQERIERLTQQLKGL
;
A
#
# COMPACT_ATOMS: atom_id res chain seq x y z
N MET A 1 13.67 59.28 2.24
CA MET A 1 12.22 59.11 2.03
C MET A 1 12.08 57.93 1.06
N THR A 2 11.85 56.69 1.52
CA THR A 2 10.54 56.12 1.96
C THR A 2 9.64 56.00 0.72
N THR A 3 9.19 54.85 0.20
CA THR A 3 8.85 53.50 0.72
C THR A 3 8.65 52.56 -0.49
N ASP A 4 9.13 51.31 -0.48
CA ASP A 4 8.45 50.07 -0.01
C ASP A 4 7.32 49.55 -0.93
N ARG A 5 7.57 48.39 -1.57
CA ARG A 5 6.69 47.20 -1.62
C ARG A 5 7.26 46.14 -2.55
N PHE A 6 8.23 45.37 -2.06
CA PHE A 6 8.36 43.96 -2.45
C PHE A 6 7.49 43.21 -1.44
N GLY A 7 6.30 42.78 -1.87
CA GLY A 7 5.38 42.02 -1.02
C GLY A 7 5.90 40.60 -0.81
N PRO A 8 5.92 40.09 0.43
CA PRO A 8 6.18 38.68 0.71
C PRO A 8 4.91 37.85 0.50
N GLY A 9 5.04 36.65 -0.07
CA GLY A 9 4.00 35.61 -0.04
C GLY A 9 2.90 35.75 -1.09
N ALA A 10 3.17 35.29 -2.31
CA ALA A 10 2.15 34.55 -3.04
C ALA A 10 2.51 33.09 -2.80
N ASP A 11 1.60 32.33 -2.19
CA ASP A 11 1.69 30.88 -2.06
C ASP A 11 2.13 30.27 -3.40
N ASP A 12 3.37 29.78 -3.47
CA ASP A 12 3.87 29.14 -4.68
C ASP A 12 3.25 27.74 -4.72
N PRO A 13 2.27 27.49 -5.61
CA PRO A 13 1.59 26.20 -5.66
C PRO A 13 2.56 25.05 -5.97
N LEU A 14 3.72 25.34 -6.58
CA LEU A 14 4.75 24.33 -6.79
C LEU A 14 5.48 23.99 -5.49
N GLU A 15 5.82 24.97 -4.64
CA GLU A 15 6.41 24.67 -3.32
C GLU A 15 5.45 23.88 -2.43
N GLU A 16 4.16 24.17 -2.50
CA GLU A 16 3.16 23.42 -1.73
C GLU A 16 3.01 21.97 -2.23
N ILE A 17 3.12 21.73 -3.54
CA ILE A 17 3.17 20.38 -4.12
C ILE A 17 4.47 19.67 -3.72
N TYR A 18 5.61 20.35 -3.75
CA TYR A 18 6.87 19.74 -3.30
C TYR A 18 6.83 19.38 -1.82
N SER A 19 6.26 20.24 -0.98
CA SER A 19 6.05 19.96 0.44
C SER A 19 5.04 18.83 0.67
N LEU A 20 4.00 18.72 -0.17
CA LEU A 20 3.06 17.60 -0.10
C LEU A 20 3.72 16.28 -0.53
N ILE A 21 4.50 16.28 -1.61
CA ILE A 21 5.25 15.10 -2.07
C ILE A 21 6.27 14.69 -1.00
N GLU A 22 6.95 15.66 -0.37
CA GLU A 22 7.91 15.41 0.70
C GLU A 22 7.21 14.90 1.97
N SER A 23 6.02 15.41 2.31
CA SER A 23 5.20 14.91 3.42
C SER A 23 4.62 13.53 3.13
N LEU A 24 4.18 13.26 1.90
CA LEU A 24 3.66 11.97 1.49
C LEU A 24 4.79 10.93 1.45
N LYS A 25 5.96 11.34 0.96
CA LYS A 25 7.18 10.54 1.02
C LYS A 25 7.59 10.30 2.46
N THR A 26 7.55 11.30 3.34
CA THR A 26 7.86 11.13 4.76
C THR A 26 6.84 10.22 5.46
N MET A 27 5.54 10.33 5.14
CA MET A 27 4.52 9.41 5.67
C MET A 27 4.70 8.00 5.13
N THR A 28 5.03 7.86 3.85
CA THR A 28 5.30 6.57 3.22
C THR A 28 6.58 5.96 3.77
N ASP A 29 7.63 6.75 3.95
CA ASP A 29 8.90 6.36 4.57
C ASP A 29 8.70 6.06 6.06
N SER A 30 7.80 6.75 6.78
CA SER A 30 7.48 6.44 8.18
C SER A 30 6.65 5.17 8.31
N LEU A 31 5.70 4.93 7.39
CA LEU A 31 5.02 3.65 7.29
C LEU A 31 6.02 2.56 6.92
N HIS A 32 6.92 2.83 5.96
CA HIS A 32 7.98 1.90 5.61
C HIS A 32 8.84 1.60 6.83
N GLU A 33 9.36 2.59 7.55
CA GLU A 33 10.21 2.44 8.74
C GLU A 33 9.49 1.82 9.95
N GLU A 34 8.16 1.94 10.04
CA GLU A 34 7.33 1.19 11.02
C GLU A 34 7.12 -0.28 10.61
N PHE A 35 7.31 -0.61 9.33
CA PHE A 35 7.28 -1.97 8.76
C PHE A 35 8.67 -2.53 8.36
N ASP A 36 9.74 -1.72 8.40
CA ASP A 36 11.06 -1.97 7.83
C ASP A 36 12.11 -1.94 8.95
N ASP A 37 12.12 -2.99 9.77
CA ASP A 37 13.35 -3.49 10.38
C ASP A 37 14.17 -4.19 9.27
N SER A 38 14.84 -3.40 8.42
CA SER A 38 15.34 -3.77 7.07
C SER A 38 16.44 -4.83 6.97
N GLU A 39 16.86 -5.46 8.08
CA GLU A 39 17.72 -6.65 8.02
C GLU A 39 16.91 -7.97 8.05
N GLU A 40 15.69 -7.95 8.58
CA GLU A 40 14.77 -9.10 8.61
C GLU A 40 13.97 -9.26 7.30
N ASP A 41 13.86 -8.18 6.52
CA ASP A 41 12.96 -8.10 5.35
C ASP A 41 13.43 -8.91 4.12
N THR A 42 14.75 -9.15 4.02
CA THR A 42 15.31 -10.11 3.04
C THR A 42 15.19 -11.55 3.54
N ASP A 43 15.29 -11.75 4.86
CA ASP A 43 15.35 -13.07 5.47
C ASP A 43 13.98 -13.78 5.40
N TRP A 44 12.88 -13.05 5.63
CA TRP A 44 11.55 -13.67 5.56
C TRP A 44 11.17 -14.08 4.15
N ARG A 45 11.58 -13.33 3.11
CA ARG A 45 11.25 -13.70 1.72
C ARG A 45 11.97 -14.97 1.30
N ASP A 46 13.23 -15.12 1.70
CA ASP A 46 14.00 -16.31 1.43
C ASP A 46 13.49 -17.51 2.24
N GLU A 47 13.18 -17.32 3.52
CA GLU A 47 12.59 -18.36 4.38
C GLU A 47 11.20 -18.79 3.90
N TRP A 48 10.38 -17.82 3.49
CA TRP A 48 9.07 -18.08 2.88
C TRP A 48 9.23 -18.85 1.57
N ALA A 49 10.15 -18.43 0.70
CA ALA A 49 10.40 -19.13 -0.56
C ALA A 49 10.89 -20.57 -0.32
N VAL A 50 11.74 -20.81 0.67
CA VAL A 50 12.16 -22.17 1.07
C VAL A 50 10.96 -22.99 1.53
N SER A 51 10.13 -22.46 2.41
CA SER A 51 8.93 -23.12 2.94
C SER A 51 7.91 -23.41 1.82
N ALA A 52 7.72 -22.48 0.89
CA ALA A 52 6.88 -22.65 -0.29
C ALA A 52 7.42 -23.74 -1.23
N ARG A 53 8.74 -23.82 -1.46
CA ARG A 53 9.37 -24.90 -2.25
C ARG A 53 9.19 -26.27 -1.58
N HIS A 54 9.29 -26.33 -0.25
CA HIS A 54 8.99 -27.54 0.52
C HIS A 54 7.49 -27.88 0.47
N GLY A 55 6.65 -26.86 0.26
CA GLY A 55 5.20 -26.92 0.13
C GLY A 55 4.48 -26.91 1.46
N ASP A 56 5.06 -26.22 2.44
CA ASP A 56 4.48 -26.03 3.77
C ASP A 56 3.19 -25.19 3.71
N TYR A 57 3.02 -24.41 2.64
CA TYR A 57 1.80 -23.65 2.33
C TYR A 57 0.86 -24.37 1.34
N GLY A 58 1.15 -25.63 0.99
CA GLY A 58 0.37 -26.42 0.05
C GLY A 58 0.87 -26.40 -1.39
N ASP A 59 0.21 -27.19 -2.23
CA ASP A 59 0.67 -27.47 -3.60
C ASP A 59 0.58 -26.25 -4.54
N ASP A 60 -0.45 -25.42 -4.38
CA ASP A 60 -0.62 -24.21 -5.21
C ASP A 60 0.52 -23.22 -4.98
N TRP A 61 0.88 -22.97 -3.72
CA TRP A 61 2.02 -22.12 -3.38
C TRP A 61 3.35 -22.72 -3.83
N ARG A 62 3.53 -24.05 -3.77
CA ARG A 62 4.71 -24.71 -4.33
C ARG A 62 4.81 -24.54 -5.86
N ILE A 63 3.68 -24.55 -6.56
CA ILE A 63 3.66 -24.28 -8.01
C ILE A 63 3.99 -22.82 -8.29
N ILE A 64 3.34 -21.88 -7.59
CA ILE A 64 3.61 -20.44 -7.74
C ILE A 64 5.07 -20.10 -7.43
N GLN A 65 5.67 -20.64 -6.36
CA GLN A 65 7.08 -20.38 -6.06
C GLN A 65 8.00 -20.83 -7.19
N ARG A 66 7.72 -21.95 -7.85
CA ARG A 66 8.50 -22.39 -9.02
C ARG A 66 8.32 -21.48 -10.24
N ARG A 67 7.21 -20.75 -10.33
CA ARG A 67 6.96 -19.74 -11.37
C ARG A 67 7.65 -18.42 -11.03
N ILE A 68 7.63 -18.02 -9.76
CA ILE A 68 8.40 -16.87 -9.24
C ILE A 68 9.91 -17.11 -9.46
N ASP A 69 10.42 -18.30 -9.14
CA ASP A 69 11.82 -18.69 -9.35
C ASP A 69 12.25 -18.63 -10.84
N ARG A 70 11.28 -18.71 -11.76
CA ARG A 70 11.50 -18.59 -13.22
C ARG A 70 11.16 -17.21 -13.77
N GLU A 71 10.84 -16.26 -12.89
CA GLU A 71 10.42 -14.90 -13.24
C GLU A 71 9.18 -14.87 -14.16
N GLU A 72 8.36 -15.93 -14.11
CA GLU A 72 7.11 -16.03 -14.89
C GLU A 72 5.95 -15.27 -14.23
N THR A 73 6.11 -14.89 -12.96
CA THR A 73 5.17 -14.12 -12.14
C THR A 73 5.90 -13.54 -10.93
N THR A 74 5.22 -12.73 -10.14
CA THR A 74 5.70 -12.20 -8.86
C THR A 74 4.69 -12.46 -7.76
N MET A 75 5.12 -12.37 -6.49
CA MET A 75 4.20 -12.41 -5.35
C MET A 75 3.09 -11.38 -5.51
N ASP A 76 3.46 -10.14 -5.81
CA ASP A 76 2.50 -9.04 -6.01
C ASP A 76 1.52 -9.34 -7.15
N ALA A 77 1.99 -9.85 -8.29
CA ALA A 77 1.12 -10.21 -9.41
C ALA A 77 0.09 -11.28 -9.02
N VAL A 78 0.47 -12.24 -8.18
CA VAL A 78 -0.46 -13.26 -7.66
C VAL A 78 -1.49 -12.66 -6.72
N LEU A 79 -1.09 -11.80 -5.79
CA LEU A 79 -1.99 -11.20 -4.79
C LEU A 79 -2.90 -10.13 -5.41
N MET A 80 -2.39 -9.29 -6.31
CA MET A 80 -3.13 -8.23 -6.99
C MET A 80 -4.05 -8.75 -8.11
N GLY A 81 -3.97 -10.04 -8.46
CA GLY A 81 -4.83 -10.63 -9.48
C GLY A 81 -4.36 -10.45 -10.91
N GLU A 82 -3.12 -10.02 -11.11
CA GLU A 82 -2.50 -9.94 -12.43
C GLU A 82 -2.14 -11.33 -12.97
N ASP A 83 -1.74 -12.24 -12.08
CA ASP A 83 -1.55 -13.66 -12.39
C ASP A 83 -2.91 -14.40 -12.41
N GLN A 84 -3.30 -14.81 -13.61
CA GLN A 84 -4.56 -15.50 -13.89
C GLN A 84 -4.40 -17.01 -14.05
N SER A 85 -3.28 -17.57 -13.59
CA SER A 85 -3.12 -19.02 -13.50
C SER A 85 -4.15 -19.64 -12.54
N PRO A 86 -4.51 -20.92 -12.76
CA PRO A 86 -5.42 -21.63 -11.86
C PRO A 86 -4.94 -21.64 -10.41
N GLU A 87 -3.64 -21.73 -10.17
CA GLU A 87 -3.02 -21.75 -8.85
C GLU A 87 -3.14 -20.40 -8.14
N ALA A 88 -2.85 -19.29 -8.85
CA ALA A 88 -2.97 -17.94 -8.30
C ALA A 88 -4.43 -17.61 -7.94
N ILE A 89 -5.38 -18.02 -8.78
CA ILE A 89 -6.81 -17.87 -8.50
C ILE A 89 -7.20 -18.65 -7.24
N ARG A 90 -6.79 -19.92 -7.12
CA ARG A 90 -7.09 -20.74 -5.94
C ARG A 90 -6.49 -20.18 -4.65
N ILE A 91 -5.27 -19.65 -4.72
CA ILE A 91 -4.63 -18.97 -3.60
C ILE A 91 -5.49 -17.78 -3.15
N ARG A 92 -5.88 -16.89 -4.06
CA ARG A 92 -6.72 -15.74 -3.72
C ARG A 92 -8.07 -16.15 -3.15
N GLN A 93 -8.73 -17.14 -3.75
CA GLN A 93 -10.00 -17.68 -3.23
C GLN A 93 -9.85 -18.23 -1.82
N THR A 94 -8.78 -18.97 -1.55
CA THR A 94 -8.51 -19.53 -0.21
C THR A 94 -8.25 -18.41 0.79
N SER A 95 -7.51 -17.37 0.40
CA SER A 95 -7.27 -16.20 1.23
C SER A 95 -8.54 -15.43 1.53
N GLU A 96 -9.41 -15.21 0.53
CA GLU A 96 -10.72 -14.57 0.70
C GLU A 96 -11.62 -15.37 1.64
N GLU A 97 -11.68 -16.70 1.50
CA GLU A 97 -12.43 -17.55 2.41
C GLU A 97 -11.90 -17.50 3.84
N ASN A 98 -10.58 -17.48 4.01
CA ASN A 98 -9.95 -17.39 5.33
C ASN A 98 -10.21 -16.02 5.98
N LEU A 99 -10.15 -14.95 5.20
CA LEU A 99 -10.47 -13.61 5.68
C LEU A 99 -11.94 -13.51 6.09
N SER A 100 -12.86 -14.04 5.28
CA SER A 100 -14.29 -14.07 5.62
C SER A 100 -14.56 -14.87 6.90
N ARG A 101 -13.86 -15.99 7.12
CA ARG A 101 -13.97 -16.73 8.39
C ARG A 101 -13.42 -15.95 9.57
N PHE A 102 -12.30 -15.26 9.38
CA PHE A 102 -11.72 -14.40 10.40
C PHE A 102 -12.69 -13.28 10.78
N GLU A 103 -13.31 -12.62 9.80
CA GLU A 103 -14.36 -11.62 10.04
C GLU A 103 -15.55 -12.21 10.78
N ASP A 104 -15.98 -13.44 10.48
CA ASP A 104 -17.07 -14.10 11.22
C ASP A 104 -16.71 -14.35 12.70
N ASP A 105 -15.44 -14.62 13.01
CA ASP A 105 -14.94 -14.90 14.36
C ASP A 105 -14.79 -13.63 15.24
N LEU A 106 -14.75 -12.45 14.63
CA LEU A 106 -14.69 -11.17 15.36
C LEU A 106 -16.04 -10.85 16.02
N ASP A 107 -15.97 -10.33 17.25
CA ASP A 107 -17.15 -9.80 17.92
C ASP A 107 -17.61 -8.44 17.34
N ASP A 108 -18.79 -7.99 17.77
CA ASP A 108 -19.41 -6.77 17.24
C ASP A 108 -18.56 -5.51 17.55
N GLU A 109 -17.82 -5.50 18.66
CA GLU A 109 -16.98 -4.35 19.09
C GLU A 109 -15.69 -4.30 18.26
N GLU A 110 -15.09 -5.46 17.99
CA GLU A 110 -13.93 -5.60 17.10
C GLU A 110 -14.28 -5.22 15.64
N LYS A 111 -15.46 -5.62 15.17
CA LYS A 111 -15.98 -5.23 13.84
C LYS A 111 -16.19 -3.73 13.72
N GLU A 112 -16.84 -3.11 14.71
CA GLU A 112 -17.06 -1.66 14.72
C GLU A 112 -15.73 -0.89 14.73
N HIS A 113 -14.73 -1.40 15.46
CA HIS A 113 -13.39 -0.82 15.48
C HIS A 113 -12.68 -0.93 14.12
N LEU A 114 -12.71 -2.10 13.46
CA LEU A 114 -12.14 -2.27 12.12
C LEU A 114 -12.85 -1.40 11.07
N ASP A 115 -14.17 -1.29 11.15
CA ASP A 115 -14.95 -0.42 10.28
C ASP A 115 -14.54 1.05 10.46
N SER A 116 -14.36 1.50 11.71
CA SER A 116 -13.88 2.85 12.01
C SER A 116 -12.48 3.11 11.43
N LEU A 117 -11.55 2.17 11.57
CA LEU A 117 -10.20 2.30 11.01
C LEU A 117 -10.23 2.37 9.48
N ARG A 118 -11.07 1.55 8.83
CA ARG A 118 -11.25 1.56 7.37
C ARG A 118 -11.83 2.89 6.88
N ASP A 119 -12.80 3.43 7.60
CA ASP A 119 -13.42 4.71 7.26
C ASP A 119 -12.43 5.87 7.45
N GLU A 120 -11.62 5.86 8.52
CA GLU A 120 -10.56 6.84 8.75
C GLU A 120 -9.50 6.81 7.64
N LEU A 121 -9.04 5.61 7.27
CA LEU A 121 -8.06 5.44 6.18
C LEU A 121 -8.63 5.91 4.83
N SER A 122 -9.90 5.59 4.55
CA SER A 122 -10.58 6.01 3.32
C SER A 122 -10.75 7.53 3.27
N GLY A 123 -11.11 8.16 4.39
CA GLY A 123 -11.20 9.60 4.52
C GLY A 123 -9.84 10.28 4.29
N ALA A 124 -8.79 9.78 4.93
CA ALA A 124 -7.42 10.30 4.74
C ALA A 124 -6.96 10.20 3.27
N ALA A 125 -7.28 9.09 2.58
CA ALA A 125 -6.96 8.92 1.17
C ALA A 125 -7.74 9.91 0.27
N GLN A 126 -9.02 10.13 0.56
CA GLN A 126 -9.85 11.11 -0.17
C GLN A 126 -9.33 12.55 0.03
N ASP A 127 -9.01 12.93 1.26
CA ASP A 127 -8.46 14.25 1.58
C ASP A 127 -7.14 14.51 0.84
N LEU A 128 -6.26 13.51 0.77
CA LEU A 128 -5.03 13.58 -0.01
C LEU A 128 -5.33 13.76 -1.50
N GLN A 129 -6.30 13.03 -2.06
CA GLN A 129 -6.67 13.14 -3.46
C GLN A 129 -7.25 14.53 -3.80
N GLU A 130 -8.17 15.04 -2.98
CA GLU A 130 -8.75 16.38 -3.17
C GLU A 130 -7.67 17.47 -3.10
N ARG A 131 -6.70 17.33 -2.21
CA ARG A 131 -5.57 18.27 -2.09
C ARG A 131 -4.69 18.25 -3.33
N ILE A 132 -4.38 17.07 -3.87
CA ILE A 132 -3.61 16.93 -5.13
C ILE A 132 -4.39 17.56 -6.30
N GLU A 133 -5.70 17.32 -6.40
CA GLU A 133 -6.54 17.88 -7.46
C GLU A 133 -6.60 19.40 -7.40
N ARG A 134 -6.74 19.97 -6.20
CA ARG A 134 -6.78 21.42 -5.97
C ARG A 134 -5.48 22.08 -6.40
N LEU A 135 -4.35 21.53 -5.99
CA LEU A 135 -3.03 22.02 -6.36
C LEU A 135 -2.80 21.94 -7.88
N THR A 136 -3.23 20.84 -8.51
CA THR A 136 -3.16 20.66 -9.96
C THR A 136 -4.01 21.70 -10.72
N GLN A 137 -5.19 22.06 -10.18
CA GLN A 137 -6.05 23.09 -10.79
C GLN A 137 -5.45 24.50 -10.65
N GLN A 138 -4.82 24.81 -9.50
CA GLN A 138 -4.12 26.08 -9.30
C GLN A 138 -2.94 26.24 -10.27
N LEU A 139 -2.22 25.16 -10.57
CA LEU A 139 -1.15 25.18 -11.58
C LEU A 139 -1.65 25.38 -13.01
N LYS A 140 -2.81 24.80 -13.37
CA LYS A 140 -3.38 24.95 -14.72
C LYS A 140 -4.01 26.33 -14.98
N GLY A 141 -4.27 27.10 -13.93
CA GLY A 141 -4.82 28.45 -13.99
C GLY A 141 -3.78 29.57 -14.09
N LEU A 142 -2.49 29.25 -14.00
CA LEU A 142 -1.33 30.13 -14.23
C LEU A 142 -0.86 30.06 -15.69
#